data_AF-A0AAD6UVF6-F1
#
_entry.id   AF-A0AAD6UVF6-F1
#
_cell.length_a   1.000
_cell.length_b   1.000
_cell.length_c   1.000
_cell.angle_alpha   90.00
_cell.angle_beta   90.00
_cell.angle_gamma   90.00
#
_symmetry.space_group_name_H-M   'P 1'
#
loop_
_entity.id
_entity.type
_entity.pdbx_description
1 polymer ?
#
loop_
_entity_poly.entity_id
_entity_poly.type
_entity_poly.pdbx_seq_one_letter_code
_entity_poly.pdbx_strand_id
1 'polypeptide(L)'
;MVRNTPKVVNLIIALWTLEVDQDSRDTNGRLQSQLSRQLAEMFPSPTDCLPTAARLLHLYIFSREWVLSESISGVRLKEIATTGLAHIKKSLSALSRPMNLSILENLYLNLSTLRRLLSTPLIPLLIIQRSTLVVTEALVSVTSQPLEAASADAITKCIAEICGYLYKYLARDGLPGLAHSLEFGLLVGLFKAYPWLEWRGELEDRKTAVEACEILLVVHMPKYFIYISVLRQVHKFLVRQSKMINPSFHGYREIWPVFHKLAMARLQLATASELETEQCNSPECQKPSSMRCSSCLAAAYCSQKCQVAAWNSHRETCHARATALQNGTTPELTTDSEDVRFALRVVRHDLEHNNFKADICAKWSESSTLPLYAGIDYSVFPPTLNIDAPSIVKDRMTSYAAIYVVFPQGKEGKEYHVCDLGPTRGPTDSDEETIKVVTQIISTQHFFL
;
A
#
# COMPACT_ATOMS: atom_id res chain seq x y z
N MET A 1 4.49 39.82 1.01
CA MET A 1 3.36 40.07 0.07
C MET A 1 3.24 39.07 -1.09
N VAL A 2 4.28 38.33 -1.50
CA VAL A 2 4.24 37.38 -2.64
C VAL A 2 3.43 36.08 -2.37
N ARG A 3 2.78 35.95 -1.20
CA ARG A 3 2.49 34.64 -0.59
C ARG A 3 1.20 33.92 -1.03
N ASN A 4 0.45 34.40 -2.02
CA ASN A 4 -0.88 33.84 -2.35
C ASN A 4 -1.30 33.89 -3.82
N THR A 5 -0.38 34.08 -4.76
CA THR A 5 -0.75 34.06 -6.17
C THR A 5 -0.62 32.63 -6.71
N PRO A 6 -1.68 32.02 -7.27
CA PRO A 6 -1.61 30.75 -8.00
C PRO A 6 -0.47 30.70 -9.04
N LYS A 7 -0.07 31.87 -9.55
CA LYS A 7 1.08 32.07 -10.42
C LYS A 7 2.41 31.58 -9.81
N VAL A 8 2.64 31.80 -8.52
CA VAL A 8 3.88 31.37 -7.85
C VAL A 8 3.90 29.85 -7.69
N VAL A 9 2.77 29.23 -7.35
CA VAL A 9 2.66 27.76 -7.27
C VAL A 9 2.90 27.13 -8.63
N ASN A 10 2.25 27.66 -9.67
CA ASN A 10 2.46 27.20 -11.05
C ASN A 10 3.92 27.38 -11.50
N LEU A 11 4.55 28.49 -11.14
CA LEU A 11 5.96 28.72 -11.43
C LEU A 11 6.86 27.68 -10.74
N ILE A 12 6.64 27.41 -9.44
CA ILE A 12 7.41 26.41 -8.69
C ILE A 12 7.23 25.01 -9.30
N ILE A 13 6.00 24.62 -9.67
CA ILE A 13 5.73 23.33 -10.31
C ILE A 13 6.39 23.25 -11.68
N ALA A 14 6.35 24.32 -12.48
CA ALA A 14 7.01 24.36 -13.78
C ALA A 14 8.52 24.21 -13.65
N LEU A 15 9.13 24.87 -12.65
CA LEU A 15 10.56 24.72 -12.35
C LEU A 15 10.90 23.30 -11.90
N TRP A 16 10.12 22.75 -10.99
CA TRP A 16 10.29 21.37 -10.52
C TRP A 16 10.17 20.37 -11.67
N THR A 17 9.25 20.59 -12.61
CA THR A 17 9.09 19.74 -13.80
C THR A 17 10.30 19.84 -14.74
N LEU A 18 10.82 21.05 -14.95
CA LEU A 18 12.01 21.24 -15.78
C LEU A 18 13.28 20.58 -15.21
N GLU A 19 13.43 20.50 -13.90
CA GLU A 19 14.58 19.82 -13.28
C GLU A 19 14.63 18.32 -13.63
N VAL A 20 13.47 17.70 -13.89
CA VAL A 20 13.39 16.32 -14.40
C VAL A 20 13.78 16.27 -15.87
N ASP A 21 13.27 17.19 -16.68
CA ASP A 21 13.42 17.18 -18.14
C ASP A 21 14.82 17.55 -18.64
N GLN A 22 15.65 18.21 -17.84
CA GLN A 22 16.99 18.68 -18.24
C GLN A 22 17.96 17.57 -18.70
N ASP A 23 17.70 16.30 -18.37
CA ASP A 23 18.50 15.18 -18.88
C ASP A 23 18.04 14.69 -20.26
N SER A 24 16.86 15.11 -20.73
CA SER A 24 16.43 14.91 -22.13
C SER A 24 17.09 15.98 -22.99
N ARG A 25 18.19 15.60 -23.67
CA ARG A 25 19.16 16.53 -24.29
C ARG A 25 18.62 17.47 -25.37
N ASP A 26 17.34 17.44 -25.74
CA ASP A 26 16.87 18.06 -27.00
C ASP A 26 15.80 19.16 -26.91
N THR A 27 15.12 19.42 -25.78
CA THR A 27 13.79 20.06 -25.92
C THR A 27 13.47 21.40 -25.24
N ASN A 28 14.32 22.11 -24.47
CA ASN A 28 13.77 23.30 -23.78
C ASN A 28 14.67 24.52 -23.46
N GLY A 29 15.68 24.84 -24.30
CA GLY A 29 16.49 26.05 -24.10
C GLY A 29 15.68 27.36 -24.01
N ARG A 30 14.57 27.46 -24.75
CA ARG A 30 13.69 28.65 -24.74
C ARG A 30 12.91 28.80 -23.43
N LEU A 31 12.30 27.74 -22.93
CA LEU A 31 11.51 27.76 -21.69
C LEU A 31 12.41 28.00 -20.47
N GLN A 32 13.58 27.38 -20.45
CA GLN A 32 14.59 27.61 -19.42
C GLN A 32 15.01 29.09 -19.38
N SER A 33 15.32 29.70 -20.54
CA SER A 33 15.69 31.12 -20.60
C SER A 33 14.59 32.07 -20.11
N GLN A 34 13.32 31.71 -20.32
CA GLN A 34 12.17 32.50 -19.87
C GLN A 34 11.99 32.39 -18.35
N LEU A 35 12.10 31.19 -17.81
CA LEU A 35 11.95 30.95 -16.38
C LEU A 35 13.13 31.49 -15.56
N SER A 36 14.36 31.38 -16.07
CA SER A 36 15.52 32.02 -15.47
C SER A 36 15.36 33.54 -15.37
N ARG A 37 14.74 34.20 -16.36
CA ARG A 37 14.41 35.64 -16.28
C ARG A 37 13.36 35.92 -15.21
N GLN A 38 12.26 35.17 -15.19
CA GLN A 38 11.20 35.34 -14.18
C GLN A 38 11.72 35.11 -12.75
N LEU A 39 12.59 34.12 -12.57
CA LEU A 39 13.26 33.88 -11.29
C LEU A 39 14.21 35.00 -10.92
N ALA A 40 14.99 35.53 -11.85
CA ALA A 40 15.89 36.66 -11.60
C ALA A 40 15.13 37.93 -11.20
N GLU A 41 13.93 38.15 -11.75
CA GLU A 41 13.02 39.23 -11.35
C GLU A 41 12.47 39.03 -9.93
N MET A 42 12.22 37.78 -9.52
CA MET A 42 11.68 37.44 -8.20
C MET A 42 12.76 37.30 -7.11
N PHE A 43 13.98 36.92 -7.49
CA PHE A 43 15.10 36.61 -6.60
C PHE A 43 16.40 37.18 -7.19
N PRO A 44 16.95 38.26 -6.62
CA PRO A 44 18.06 39.02 -7.22
C PRO A 44 19.44 38.32 -7.23
N SER A 45 19.53 37.02 -6.90
CA SER A 45 20.80 36.26 -6.85
C SER A 45 20.63 34.82 -7.37
N PRO A 46 20.67 34.56 -8.70
CA PRO A 46 20.17 33.30 -9.28
C PRO A 46 21.21 32.20 -9.54
N THR A 47 22.51 32.42 -9.33
CA THR A 47 23.55 31.61 -10.00
C THR A 47 23.89 30.25 -9.40
N ASP A 48 23.37 29.88 -8.23
CA ASP A 48 23.65 28.57 -7.57
C ASP A 48 22.40 27.71 -7.32
N CYS A 49 21.27 27.99 -7.99
CA CYS A 49 19.94 27.68 -7.47
C CYS A 49 19.23 26.41 -8.00
N LEU A 50 19.87 25.45 -8.67
CA LEU A 50 19.13 24.30 -9.24
C LEU A 50 18.63 23.22 -8.26
N PRO A 51 19.16 23.04 -7.02
CA PRO A 51 18.48 22.25 -5.99
C PRO A 51 17.30 23.00 -5.32
N THR A 52 17.00 24.23 -5.78
CA THR A 52 16.16 25.17 -5.02
C THR A 52 14.68 24.99 -5.32
N ALA A 53 14.23 24.44 -6.47
CA ALA A 53 12.79 24.34 -6.72
C ALA A 53 12.12 23.29 -5.83
N ALA A 54 12.70 22.09 -5.69
CA ALA A 54 12.20 21.09 -4.73
C ALA A 54 12.21 21.63 -3.29
N ARG A 55 13.27 22.38 -2.91
CA ARG A 55 13.37 23.01 -1.59
C ARG A 55 12.37 24.15 -1.41
N LEU A 56 12.13 24.98 -2.42
CA LEU A 56 11.14 26.05 -2.42
C LEU A 56 9.72 25.48 -2.37
N LEU A 57 9.45 24.42 -3.13
CA LEU A 57 8.18 23.70 -3.10
C LEU A 57 7.96 23.09 -1.72
N HIS A 58 8.99 22.43 -1.18
CA HIS A 58 8.96 21.86 0.16
C HIS A 58 8.67 22.94 1.21
N LEU A 59 9.43 24.03 1.23
CA LEU A 59 9.22 25.16 2.15
C LEU A 59 7.85 25.82 1.98
N TYR A 60 7.37 25.94 0.74
CA TYR A 60 6.06 26.52 0.43
C TYR A 60 4.93 25.62 0.97
N ILE A 61 4.99 24.31 0.69
CA ILE A 61 4.05 23.30 1.22
C ILE A 61 4.13 23.24 2.75
N PHE A 62 5.33 23.33 3.33
CA PHE A 62 5.53 23.29 4.78
C PHE A 62 4.85 24.45 5.49
N SER A 63 4.81 25.61 4.85
CA SER A 63 4.31 26.83 5.48
C SER A 63 2.78 26.87 5.63
N ARG A 64 2.00 26.00 4.94
CA ARG A 64 0.54 26.15 4.85
C ARG A 64 -0.21 24.82 4.68
N GLU A 65 -0.95 24.45 5.71
CA GLU A 65 -1.98 23.38 5.65
C GLU A 65 -3.13 23.70 4.67
N TRP A 66 -3.27 24.97 4.25
CA TRP A 66 -4.48 25.50 3.60
C TRP A 66 -4.47 25.52 2.05
N VAL A 67 -3.32 25.34 1.37
CA VAL A 67 -3.23 25.58 -0.10
C VAL A 67 -3.89 24.49 -0.96
N LEU A 68 -4.34 23.40 -0.35
CA LEU A 68 -4.80 22.21 -1.09
C LEU A 68 -6.27 22.25 -1.52
N SER A 69 -7.14 23.04 -0.87
CA SER A 69 -8.59 22.93 -1.06
C SER A 69 -9.16 23.75 -2.24
N GLU A 70 -8.65 24.96 -2.53
CA GLU A 70 -9.28 25.83 -3.55
C GLU A 70 -8.37 26.21 -4.72
N SER A 71 -7.08 26.46 -4.50
CA SER A 71 -6.18 27.00 -5.54
C SER A 71 -5.62 25.94 -6.51
N ILE A 72 -5.69 24.66 -6.13
CA ILE A 72 -5.17 23.53 -6.93
C ILE A 72 -6.21 22.98 -7.91
N SER A 73 -7.46 23.42 -7.83
CA SER A 73 -8.53 23.04 -8.77
C SER A 73 -8.18 23.34 -10.25
N GLY A 74 -7.27 24.29 -10.52
CA GLY A 74 -6.70 24.56 -11.85
C GLY A 74 -5.27 24.04 -12.07
N VAL A 75 -4.63 23.49 -11.04
CA VAL A 75 -3.26 22.95 -11.12
C VAL A 75 -3.32 21.51 -11.60
N ARG A 76 -2.41 21.15 -12.50
CA ARG A 76 -2.29 19.81 -13.06
C ARG A 76 -1.79 18.83 -12.00
N LEU A 77 -2.67 18.37 -11.11
CA LEU A 77 -2.38 17.39 -10.06
C LEU A 77 -1.60 16.18 -10.59
N LYS A 78 -1.96 15.71 -11.79
CA LYS A 78 -1.25 14.63 -12.48
C LYS A 78 0.22 14.98 -12.73
N GLU A 79 0.51 16.21 -13.13
CA GLU A 79 1.88 16.72 -13.36
C GLU A 79 2.66 16.74 -12.04
N ILE A 80 2.08 17.22 -10.94
CA ILE A 80 2.73 17.19 -9.61
C ILE A 80 3.11 15.75 -9.22
N ALA A 81 2.16 14.81 -9.31
CA ALA A 81 2.42 13.42 -8.97
C ALA A 81 3.50 12.80 -9.89
N THR A 82 3.44 13.09 -11.20
CA THR A 82 4.39 12.57 -12.20
C THR A 82 5.79 13.11 -11.94
N THR A 83 5.91 14.43 -11.79
CA THR A 83 7.16 15.13 -11.54
C THR A 83 7.78 14.67 -10.23
N GLY A 84 7.00 14.55 -9.14
CA GLY A 84 7.51 14.09 -7.86
C GLY A 84 8.04 12.66 -7.89
N LEU A 85 7.34 11.75 -8.55
CA LEU A 85 7.81 10.38 -8.72
C LEU A 85 9.02 10.28 -9.65
N ALA A 86 9.08 11.12 -10.70
CA ALA A 86 10.23 11.17 -11.59
C ALA A 86 11.49 11.68 -10.88
N HIS A 87 11.36 12.69 -10.00
CA HIS A 87 12.45 13.15 -9.14
C HIS A 87 12.97 12.07 -8.19
N ILE A 88 12.07 11.33 -7.53
CA ILE A 88 12.49 10.22 -6.69
C ILE A 88 13.26 9.19 -7.52
N LYS A 89 12.73 8.76 -8.67
CA LYS A 89 13.42 7.82 -9.57
C LYS A 89 14.79 8.34 -10.02
N LYS A 90 14.88 9.62 -10.36
CA LYS A 90 16.15 10.27 -10.73
C LYS A 90 17.15 10.19 -9.57
N SER A 91 16.74 10.57 -8.36
CA SER A 91 17.58 10.42 -7.16
C SER A 91 18.00 8.98 -6.93
N LEU A 92 17.10 8.00 -7.08
CA LEU A 92 17.43 6.58 -6.94
C LEU A 92 18.45 6.10 -7.98
N SER A 93 18.30 6.50 -9.24
CA SER A 93 19.26 6.15 -10.29
C SER A 93 20.65 6.76 -10.05
N ALA A 94 20.70 7.88 -9.34
CA ALA A 94 21.93 8.59 -9.01
C ALA A 94 22.56 8.14 -7.68
N LEU A 95 21.86 7.31 -6.87
CA LEU A 95 22.42 6.64 -5.69
C LEU A 95 23.46 5.58 -6.12
N SER A 96 24.62 6.06 -6.57
CA SER A 96 25.82 5.26 -6.82
C SER A 96 26.73 5.23 -5.60
N ARG A 97 27.72 4.33 -5.59
CA ARG A 97 28.80 4.32 -4.60
C ARG A 97 30.00 5.08 -5.20
N PRO A 98 30.62 6.06 -4.51
CA PRO A 98 30.36 6.49 -3.13
C PRO A 98 29.09 7.35 -2.99
N MET A 99 28.47 7.28 -1.81
CA MET A 99 27.20 7.94 -1.54
C MET A 99 27.33 9.47 -1.53
N ASN A 100 26.46 10.16 -2.25
CA ASN A 100 26.42 11.62 -2.29
C ASN A 100 25.31 12.15 -1.38
N LEU A 101 25.69 12.89 -0.33
CA LEU A 101 24.74 13.46 0.63
C LEU A 101 23.70 14.38 -0.01
N SER A 102 24.08 15.13 -1.06
CA SER A 102 23.12 16.02 -1.73
C SER A 102 22.00 15.25 -2.44
N ILE A 103 22.27 14.03 -2.92
CA ILE A 103 21.26 13.15 -3.52
C ILE A 103 20.27 12.66 -2.47
N LEU A 104 20.76 12.30 -1.27
CA LEU A 104 19.91 11.90 -0.16
C LEU A 104 19.04 13.06 0.36
N GLU A 105 19.60 14.26 0.47
CA GLU A 105 18.84 15.45 0.86
C GLU A 105 17.72 15.74 -0.16
N ASN A 106 18.01 15.65 -1.45
CA ASN A 106 17.01 15.80 -2.50
C ASN A 106 15.94 14.70 -2.44
N LEU A 107 16.35 13.45 -2.21
CA LEU A 107 15.43 12.33 -2.04
C LEU A 107 14.48 12.57 -0.85
N TYR A 108 15.04 12.96 0.31
CA TYR A 108 14.27 13.33 1.51
C TYR A 108 13.25 14.44 1.23
N LEU A 109 13.67 15.53 0.58
CA LEU A 109 12.78 16.66 0.27
C LEU A 109 11.61 16.25 -0.64
N ASN A 110 11.88 15.41 -1.66
CA ASN A 110 10.86 14.91 -2.57
C ASN A 110 9.90 13.93 -1.86
N LEU A 111 10.41 13.04 -1.01
CA LEU A 111 9.61 12.12 -0.20
C LEU A 111 8.71 12.86 0.79
N SER A 112 9.27 13.83 1.52
CA SER A 112 8.51 14.64 2.48
C SER A 112 7.42 15.47 1.79
N THR A 113 7.73 16.00 0.61
CA THR A 113 6.75 16.67 -0.25
C THR A 113 5.61 15.72 -0.62
N LEU A 114 5.90 14.53 -1.15
CA LEU A 114 4.86 13.55 -1.50
C LEU A 114 4.05 13.09 -0.28
N ARG A 115 4.69 12.82 0.87
CA ARG A 115 3.99 12.40 2.11
C ARG A 115 2.98 13.45 2.56
N ARG A 116 3.33 14.73 2.47
CA ARG A 116 2.43 15.84 2.83
C ARG A 116 1.28 15.97 1.85
N LEU A 117 1.54 15.68 0.58
CA LEU A 117 0.51 15.67 -0.47
C LEU A 117 -0.46 14.48 -0.35
N LEU A 118 -0.21 13.49 0.50
CA LEU A 118 -1.16 12.39 0.75
C LEU A 118 -2.45 12.81 1.49
N SER A 119 -2.65 14.07 1.87
CA SER A 119 -3.91 14.55 2.45
C SER A 119 -4.93 15.04 1.40
N THR A 120 -4.70 14.80 0.10
CA THR A 120 -5.30 15.58 -1.01
C THR A 120 -6.00 14.71 -2.07
N PRO A 121 -6.68 15.31 -3.08
CA PRO A 121 -7.07 14.65 -4.33
C PRO A 121 -5.93 13.99 -5.14
N LEU A 122 -4.66 14.04 -4.68
CA LEU A 122 -3.54 13.37 -5.35
C LEU A 122 -3.48 11.86 -5.13
N ILE A 123 -4.14 11.32 -4.09
CA ILE A 123 -4.01 9.89 -3.79
C ILE A 123 -4.39 8.99 -4.98
N PRO A 124 -5.57 9.16 -5.63
CA PRO A 124 -5.90 8.36 -6.80
C PRO A 124 -4.83 8.46 -7.90
N LEU A 125 -4.25 9.64 -8.11
CA LEU A 125 -3.19 9.86 -9.10
C LEU A 125 -1.87 9.18 -8.71
N LEU A 126 -1.52 9.15 -7.43
CA LEU A 126 -0.36 8.44 -6.91
C LEU A 126 -0.55 6.91 -6.96
N ILE A 127 -1.79 6.42 -6.81
CA ILE A 127 -2.22 5.03 -7.06
C ILE A 127 -2.01 4.66 -8.53
N ILE A 128 -2.56 5.45 -9.45
CA ILE A 128 -2.37 5.25 -10.89
C ILE A 128 -0.90 5.13 -11.27
N GLN A 129 -0.08 6.00 -10.68
CA GLN A 129 1.34 6.09 -11.01
C GLN A 129 2.20 5.14 -10.20
N ARG A 130 1.60 4.25 -9.39
CA ARG A 130 2.28 3.19 -8.65
C ARG A 130 3.36 3.74 -7.74
N SER A 131 3.04 4.85 -7.08
CA SER A 131 3.95 5.53 -6.16
C SER A 131 4.50 4.61 -5.07
N THR A 132 3.70 3.64 -4.59
CA THR A 132 4.12 2.60 -3.65
C THR A 132 5.34 1.82 -4.12
N LEU A 133 5.43 1.49 -5.40
CA LEU A 133 6.58 0.77 -5.96
C LEU A 133 7.83 1.62 -5.89
N VAL A 134 7.73 2.88 -6.33
CA VAL A 134 8.84 3.84 -6.34
C VAL A 134 9.33 4.13 -4.91
N VAL A 135 8.41 4.30 -3.98
CA VAL A 135 8.72 4.56 -2.56
C VAL A 135 9.29 3.31 -1.87
N THR A 136 8.80 2.12 -2.21
CA THR A 136 9.36 0.86 -1.71
C THR A 136 10.77 0.62 -2.25
N GLU A 137 10.98 0.86 -3.55
CA GLU A 137 12.30 0.81 -4.18
C GLU A 137 13.26 1.81 -3.52
N ALA A 138 12.76 3.02 -3.18
CA ALA A 138 13.53 3.98 -2.42
C ALA A 138 13.94 3.43 -1.05
N LEU A 139 13.01 2.80 -0.31
CA LEU A 139 13.32 2.18 0.98
C LEU A 139 14.41 1.11 0.85
N VAL A 140 14.25 0.18 -0.08
CA VAL A 140 15.23 -0.88 -0.32
C VAL A 140 16.59 -0.31 -0.71
N SER A 141 16.61 0.73 -1.54
CA SER A 141 17.84 1.38 -2.02
C SER A 141 18.58 2.13 -0.92
N VAL A 142 17.88 2.93 -0.10
CA VAL A 142 18.51 3.70 0.99
C VAL A 142 18.99 2.77 2.12
N THR A 143 18.20 1.74 2.45
CA THR A 143 18.55 0.81 3.53
C THR A 143 19.62 -0.22 3.14
N SER A 144 19.86 -0.42 1.84
CA SER A 144 20.93 -1.30 1.34
C SER A 144 22.29 -0.60 1.22
N GLN A 145 22.37 0.68 1.59
CA GLN A 145 23.65 1.37 1.65
C GLN A 145 24.53 0.85 2.80
N PRO A 146 25.86 1.00 2.72
CA PRO A 146 26.74 0.75 3.85
C PRO A 146 26.42 1.72 5.00
N LEU A 147 26.40 1.21 6.24
CA LEU A 147 26.18 2.04 7.43
C LEU A 147 27.41 2.94 7.67
N GLU A 148 27.30 4.20 7.27
CA GLU A 148 28.35 5.21 7.43
C GLU A 148 27.84 6.37 8.30
N ALA A 149 28.66 6.80 9.25
CA ALA A 149 28.29 7.87 10.19
C ALA A 149 27.90 9.18 9.49
N ALA A 150 28.58 9.50 8.38
CA ALA A 150 28.36 10.74 7.63
C ALA A 150 26.97 10.80 6.95
N SER A 151 26.39 9.65 6.60
CA SER A 151 25.11 9.56 5.89
C SER A 151 23.95 9.05 6.74
N ALA A 152 24.21 8.62 7.97
CA ALA A 152 23.23 8.00 8.85
C ALA A 152 22.00 8.90 9.08
N ASP A 153 22.20 10.18 9.40
CA ASP A 153 21.09 11.10 9.65
C ASP A 153 20.22 11.32 8.40
N ALA A 154 20.85 11.49 7.23
CA ALA A 154 20.14 11.70 5.98
C ALA A 154 19.34 10.46 5.56
N ILE A 155 19.89 9.26 5.76
CA ILE A 155 19.18 7.99 5.49
C ILE A 155 18.03 7.80 6.48
N THR A 156 18.24 8.04 7.78
CA THR A 156 17.17 7.96 8.79
C THR A 156 16.01 8.89 8.47
N LYS A 157 16.29 10.12 8.02
CA LYS A 157 15.25 11.06 7.54
C LYS A 157 14.49 10.52 6.32
N CYS A 158 15.19 9.94 5.34
CA CYS A 158 14.53 9.29 4.20
C CYS A 158 13.64 8.14 4.66
N ILE A 159 14.12 7.27 5.55
CA ILE A 159 13.34 6.15 6.12
C ILE A 159 12.09 6.66 6.82
N ALA A 160 12.20 7.72 7.64
CA ALA A 160 11.06 8.33 8.32
C ALA A 160 9.97 8.79 7.34
N GLU A 161 10.37 9.50 6.29
CA GLU A 161 9.44 10.00 5.27
C GLU A 161 8.82 8.87 4.44
N ILE A 162 9.60 7.84 4.10
CA ILE A 162 9.11 6.65 3.38
C ILE A 162 8.11 5.87 4.23
N CYS A 163 8.44 5.57 5.48
CA CYS A 163 7.55 4.79 6.35
C CYS A 163 6.27 5.58 6.66
N GLY A 164 6.40 6.89 6.89
CA GLY A 164 5.25 7.77 7.05
C GLY A 164 4.38 7.87 5.78
N TYR A 165 4.99 7.84 4.59
CA TYR A 165 4.28 7.77 3.32
C TYR A 165 3.51 6.45 3.21
N LEU A 166 4.20 5.32 3.37
CA LEU A 166 3.64 3.98 3.22
C LEU A 166 2.53 3.72 4.24
N TYR A 167 2.69 4.15 5.50
CA TYR A 167 1.66 4.05 6.52
C TYR A 167 0.35 4.72 6.07
N LYS A 168 0.42 5.99 5.66
CA LYS A 168 -0.76 6.75 5.20
C LYS A 168 -1.34 6.19 3.90
N TYR A 169 -0.47 5.75 3.00
CA TYR A 169 -0.86 5.29 1.68
C TYR A 169 -1.47 3.90 1.68
N LEU A 170 -0.85 2.92 2.36
CA LEU A 170 -1.34 1.54 2.45
C LEU A 170 -2.64 1.44 3.25
N ALA A 171 -2.91 2.39 4.15
CA ALA A 171 -4.22 2.54 4.77
C ALA A 171 -5.33 2.89 3.76
N ARG A 172 -4.98 3.39 2.56
CA ARG A 172 -5.93 3.85 1.52
C ARG A 172 -5.91 3.02 0.24
N ASP A 173 -4.76 2.58 -0.23
CA ASP A 173 -4.60 1.79 -1.48
C ASP A 173 -5.05 0.33 -1.32
N GLY A 174 -5.21 -0.13 -0.08
CA GLY A 174 -5.76 -1.44 0.23
C GLY A 174 -4.85 -2.60 -0.16
N LEU A 175 -5.48 -3.71 -0.53
CA LEU A 175 -4.82 -4.99 -0.81
C LEU A 175 -3.82 -4.94 -1.98
N PRO A 176 -4.15 -4.40 -3.18
CA PRO A 176 -3.22 -4.42 -4.31
C PRO A 176 -1.91 -3.70 -4.00
N GLY A 177 -2.00 -2.47 -3.48
CA GLY A 177 -0.85 -1.66 -3.11
C GLY A 177 0.11 -2.36 -2.16
N LEU A 178 -0.43 -3.01 -1.13
CA LEU A 178 0.37 -3.76 -0.18
C LEU A 178 1.02 -4.98 -0.83
N ALA A 179 0.26 -5.80 -1.55
CA ALA A 179 0.78 -7.01 -2.19
C ALA A 179 1.93 -6.68 -3.15
N HIS A 180 1.81 -5.60 -3.93
CA HIS A 180 2.88 -5.15 -4.82
C HIS A 180 4.06 -4.56 -4.06
N SER A 181 3.83 -3.77 -3.01
CA SER A 181 4.94 -3.26 -2.19
C SER A 181 5.74 -4.42 -1.56
N LEU A 182 5.07 -5.47 -1.10
CA LEU A 182 5.72 -6.67 -0.57
C LEU A 182 6.55 -7.39 -1.65
N GLU A 183 6.01 -7.53 -2.86
CA GLU A 183 6.72 -8.11 -4.01
C GLU A 183 8.00 -7.33 -4.36
N PHE A 184 7.98 -6.01 -4.21
CA PHE A 184 9.13 -5.11 -4.42
C PHE A 184 10.05 -5.00 -3.21
N GLY A 185 9.89 -5.88 -2.21
CA GLY A 185 10.83 -5.99 -1.10
C GLY A 185 10.55 -5.04 0.05
N LEU A 186 9.30 -4.59 0.26
CA LEU A 186 8.93 -3.77 1.42
C LEU A 186 9.43 -4.36 2.74
N LEU A 187 9.25 -5.67 2.98
CA LEU A 187 9.76 -6.33 4.19
C LEU A 187 11.29 -6.27 4.26
N VAL A 188 11.99 -6.48 3.15
CA VAL A 188 13.46 -6.38 3.09
C VAL A 188 13.90 -4.96 3.48
N GLY A 189 13.26 -3.94 2.92
CA GLY A 189 13.54 -2.55 3.23
C GLY A 189 13.28 -2.21 4.71
N LEU A 190 12.12 -2.59 5.25
CA LEU A 190 11.77 -2.33 6.66
C LEU A 190 12.73 -3.01 7.63
N PHE A 191 13.10 -4.28 7.40
CA PHE A 191 14.03 -4.96 8.29
C PHE A 191 15.48 -4.46 8.15
N LYS A 192 15.90 -4.05 6.94
CA LYS A 192 17.20 -3.38 6.75
C LYS A 192 17.23 -1.95 7.29
N ALA A 193 16.10 -1.35 7.64
CA ALA A 193 16.04 -0.02 8.22
C ALA A 193 16.53 0.02 9.67
N TYR A 194 16.33 -1.05 10.46
CA TYR A 194 16.64 -1.06 11.90
C TYR A 194 18.07 -0.63 12.29
N PRO A 195 19.15 -1.08 11.60
CA PRO A 195 20.50 -0.59 11.90
C PRO A 195 20.63 0.94 11.84
N TRP A 196 19.90 1.59 10.92
CA TRP A 196 19.87 3.04 10.78
C TRP A 196 19.05 3.71 11.88
N LEU A 197 17.94 3.07 12.26
CA LEU A 197 17.05 3.54 13.33
C LEU A 197 17.66 3.38 14.73
N GLU A 198 18.65 2.51 14.90
CA GLU A 198 19.41 2.36 16.15
C GLU A 198 20.71 3.17 16.18
N TRP A 199 21.03 3.88 15.09
CA TRP A 199 22.21 4.72 15.04
C TRP A 199 22.19 5.76 16.16
N ARG A 200 23.37 6.01 16.74
CA ARG A 200 23.55 6.89 17.90
C ARG A 200 23.32 8.35 17.50
N GLY A 201 22.10 8.83 17.71
CA GLY A 201 21.72 10.24 17.54
C GLY A 201 20.34 10.51 18.14
N GLU A 202 20.18 11.66 18.81
CA GLU A 202 18.90 12.12 19.38
C GLU A 202 18.04 12.83 18.31
N LEU A 203 17.78 12.15 17.19
CA LEU A 203 16.94 12.72 16.14
C LEU A 203 15.46 12.42 16.43
N GLU A 204 14.61 13.44 16.52
CA GLU A 204 13.16 13.27 16.71
C GLU A 204 12.54 12.41 15.59
N ASP A 205 12.98 12.60 14.35
CA ASP A 205 12.57 11.81 13.17
C ASP A 205 12.80 10.30 13.36
N ARG A 206 13.79 9.91 14.19
CA ARG A 206 14.09 8.50 14.47
C ARG A 206 12.95 7.84 15.23
N LYS A 207 12.40 8.51 16.23
CA LYS A 207 11.26 7.99 17.00
C LYS A 207 10.05 7.80 16.08
N THR A 208 9.75 8.80 15.26
CA THR A 208 8.68 8.72 14.26
C THR A 208 8.91 7.60 13.25
N ALA A 209 10.15 7.40 12.79
CA ALA A 209 10.49 6.35 11.83
C ALA A 209 10.35 4.95 12.43
N VAL A 210 10.81 4.75 13.68
CA VAL A 210 10.63 3.50 14.43
C VAL A 210 9.14 3.23 14.56
N GLU A 211 8.38 4.15 15.16
CA GLU A 211 6.92 4.01 15.34
C GLU A 211 6.20 3.67 14.04
N ALA A 212 6.53 4.35 12.93
CA ALA A 212 5.93 4.06 11.63
C ALA A 212 6.28 2.65 11.13
N CYS A 213 7.51 2.17 11.33
CA CYS A 213 7.90 0.80 10.98
C CYS A 213 7.15 -0.24 11.84
N GLU A 214 7.06 -0.03 13.16
CA GLU A 214 6.37 -0.97 14.06
C GLU A 214 4.88 -1.03 13.71
N ILE A 215 4.25 0.13 13.50
CA ILE A 215 2.85 0.22 13.10
C ILE A 215 2.63 -0.48 11.75
N LEU A 216 3.53 -0.32 10.77
CA LEU A 216 3.44 -1.04 9.50
C LEU A 216 3.49 -2.55 9.70
N LEU A 217 4.46 -3.06 10.47
CA LEU A 217 4.70 -4.49 10.63
C LEU A 217 3.69 -5.19 11.56
N VAL A 218 3.31 -4.56 12.67
CA VAL A 218 2.54 -5.20 13.74
C VAL A 218 1.06 -4.81 13.70
N VAL A 219 0.72 -3.66 13.11
CA VAL A 219 -0.67 -3.18 13.08
C VAL A 219 -1.25 -3.24 11.67
N HIS A 220 -0.58 -2.69 10.66
CA HIS A 220 -1.15 -2.59 9.32
C HIS A 220 -1.06 -3.87 8.51
N MET A 221 0.12 -4.48 8.38
CA MET A 221 0.28 -5.70 7.58
C MET A 221 -0.59 -6.86 8.07
N PRO A 222 -0.70 -7.14 9.40
CA PRO A 222 -1.47 -8.30 9.87
C PRO A 222 -2.96 -8.24 9.50
N LYS A 223 -3.54 -7.05 9.33
CA LYS A 223 -4.91 -6.86 8.81
C LYS A 223 -5.13 -7.55 7.46
N TYR A 224 -4.08 -7.59 6.64
CA TYR A 224 -4.11 -8.17 5.30
C TYR A 224 -3.61 -9.61 5.24
N PHE A 225 -3.24 -10.23 6.36
CA PHE A 225 -2.84 -11.65 6.38
C PHE A 225 -4.02 -12.61 6.16
N ILE A 226 -5.23 -12.09 6.02
CA ILE A 226 -6.39 -12.84 5.54
C ILE A 226 -6.36 -13.08 4.03
N TYR A 227 -5.49 -12.39 3.28
CA TYR A 227 -5.38 -12.50 1.83
C TYR A 227 -4.15 -13.33 1.45
N ILE A 228 -4.35 -14.39 0.64
CA ILE A 228 -3.28 -15.31 0.28
C ILE A 228 -2.21 -14.64 -0.59
N SER A 229 -2.59 -13.66 -1.42
CA SER A 229 -1.67 -12.88 -2.25
C SER A 229 -0.65 -12.10 -1.41
N VAL A 230 -1.05 -11.61 -0.24
CA VAL A 230 -0.16 -10.96 0.74
C VAL A 230 0.70 -12.01 1.45
N LEU A 231 0.09 -13.08 1.98
CA LEU A 231 0.82 -14.14 2.67
C LEU A 231 1.87 -14.82 1.79
N ARG A 232 1.62 -14.98 0.49
CA ARG A 232 2.58 -15.54 -0.46
C ARG A 232 3.87 -14.72 -0.50
N GLN A 233 3.77 -13.39 -0.45
CA GLN A 233 4.95 -12.51 -0.42
C GLN A 233 5.65 -12.54 0.95
N VAL A 234 4.88 -12.59 2.05
CA VAL A 234 5.42 -12.76 3.40
C VAL A 234 6.18 -14.10 3.50
N HIS A 235 5.59 -15.19 3.01
CA HIS A 235 6.21 -16.51 2.96
C HIS A 235 7.53 -16.50 2.19
N LYS A 236 7.55 -15.91 0.98
CA LYS A 236 8.79 -15.74 0.20
C LYS A 236 9.86 -15.01 0.99
N PHE A 237 9.50 -13.95 1.71
CA PHE A 237 10.42 -13.22 2.58
C PHE A 237 10.94 -14.10 3.73
N LEU A 238 10.05 -14.80 4.45
CA LEU A 238 10.42 -15.68 5.57
C LEU A 238 11.36 -16.81 5.13
N VAL A 239 11.11 -17.42 3.97
CA VAL A 239 11.93 -18.52 3.44
C VAL A 239 13.30 -18.02 2.96
N ARG A 240 13.34 -16.91 2.22
CA ARG A 240 14.56 -16.46 1.53
C ARG A 240 15.43 -15.55 2.38
N GLN A 241 14.83 -14.71 3.20
CA GLN A 241 15.49 -13.53 3.78
C GLN A 241 15.47 -13.50 5.31
N SER A 242 14.88 -14.48 5.99
CA SER A 242 14.91 -14.55 7.47
C SER A 242 16.34 -14.57 8.03
N LYS A 243 17.29 -15.16 7.29
CA LYS A 243 18.72 -15.18 7.68
C LYS A 243 19.39 -13.81 7.60
N MET A 244 18.85 -12.87 6.81
CA MET A 244 19.39 -11.52 6.74
C MET A 244 19.11 -10.72 8.01
N ILE A 245 18.19 -11.20 8.83
CA ILE A 245 17.73 -10.40 9.94
C ILE A 245 18.56 -10.70 11.17
N ASN A 246 19.29 -9.66 11.62
CA ASN A 246 20.16 -9.75 12.76
C ASN A 246 19.35 -9.54 14.06
N PRO A 247 19.19 -10.58 14.91
CA PRO A 247 18.42 -10.49 16.14
C PRO A 247 19.05 -9.59 17.21
N SER A 248 20.25 -9.07 16.98
CA SER A 248 20.96 -8.20 17.92
C SER A 248 20.43 -6.76 17.96
N PHE A 249 19.67 -6.32 16.96
CA PHE A 249 19.04 -4.99 16.98
C PHE A 249 17.86 -4.99 17.95
N HIS A 250 17.86 -4.07 18.91
CA HIS A 250 16.86 -3.97 19.97
C HIS A 250 15.43 -3.86 19.43
N GLY A 251 15.17 -2.97 18.48
CA GLY A 251 13.83 -2.78 17.91
C GLY A 251 13.33 -4.04 17.21
N TYR A 252 14.24 -4.80 16.60
CA TYR A 252 13.89 -6.08 15.98
C TYR A 252 13.52 -7.15 17.00
N ARG A 253 14.22 -7.20 18.14
CA ARG A 253 14.00 -8.23 19.19
C ARG A 253 12.56 -8.25 19.69
N GLU A 254 11.88 -7.11 19.73
CA GLU A 254 10.51 -6.99 20.22
C GLU A 254 9.48 -7.23 19.09
N ILE A 255 9.72 -6.67 17.91
CA ILE A 255 8.74 -6.66 16.82
C ILE A 255 8.73 -7.98 16.05
N TRP A 256 9.89 -8.58 15.83
CA TRP A 256 9.99 -9.78 15.01
C TRP A 256 9.23 -10.98 15.55
N PRO A 257 9.35 -11.34 16.85
CA PRO A 257 8.60 -12.48 17.37
C PRO A 257 7.09 -12.29 17.19
N VAL A 258 6.59 -11.07 17.35
CA VAL A 258 5.18 -10.72 17.14
C VAL A 258 4.80 -10.88 15.67
N PHE A 259 5.52 -10.20 14.76
CA PHE A 259 5.28 -10.29 13.32
C PHE A 259 5.34 -11.74 12.82
N HIS A 260 6.39 -12.48 13.18
CA HIS A 260 6.62 -13.85 12.79
C HIS A 260 5.52 -14.77 13.32
N LYS A 261 5.13 -14.63 14.59
CA LYS A 261 4.02 -15.41 15.18
C LYS A 261 2.71 -15.18 14.41
N LEU A 262 2.38 -13.92 14.12
CA LEU A 262 1.16 -13.57 13.38
C LEU A 262 1.18 -14.12 11.95
N ALA A 263 2.29 -13.97 11.24
CA ALA A 263 2.46 -14.50 9.90
C ALA A 263 2.37 -16.02 9.87
N MET A 264 3.08 -16.72 10.78
CA MET A 264 3.08 -18.18 10.84
C MET A 264 1.72 -18.76 11.19
N ALA A 265 0.98 -18.15 12.12
CA ALA A 265 -0.37 -18.58 12.46
C ALA A 265 -1.30 -18.56 11.24
N ARG A 266 -1.11 -17.59 10.33
CA ARG A 266 -1.89 -17.48 9.09
C ARG A 266 -1.38 -18.39 7.98
N LEU A 267 -0.06 -18.54 7.85
CA LEU A 267 0.56 -19.44 6.88
C LEU A 267 0.19 -20.92 7.11
N GLN A 268 -0.03 -21.33 8.37
CA GLN A 268 -0.49 -22.68 8.71
C GLN A 268 -1.88 -23.01 8.14
N LEU A 269 -2.68 -22.00 7.79
CA LEU A 269 -3.99 -22.19 7.17
C LEU A 269 -3.90 -22.33 5.64
N ALA A 270 -2.76 -21.97 5.05
CA ALA A 270 -2.54 -22.02 3.61
C ALA A 270 -2.03 -23.40 3.18
N THR A 271 -2.49 -23.87 2.02
CA THR A 271 -1.95 -25.06 1.38
C THR A 271 -0.60 -24.76 0.73
N ALA A 272 0.23 -25.79 0.52
CA ALA A 272 1.52 -25.60 -0.14
C ALA A 272 1.36 -24.98 -1.55
N SER A 273 0.39 -25.46 -2.33
CA SER A 273 0.09 -24.94 -3.68
C SER A 273 -0.34 -23.48 -3.69
N GLU A 274 -1.04 -23.02 -2.64
CA GLU A 274 -1.44 -21.61 -2.51
C GLU A 274 -0.22 -20.70 -2.25
N LEU A 275 0.79 -21.21 -1.56
CA LEU A 275 2.03 -20.49 -1.22
C LEU A 275 3.11 -20.57 -2.32
N GLU A 276 2.92 -21.44 -3.31
CA GLU A 276 3.79 -21.52 -4.48
C GLU A 276 3.72 -20.23 -5.32
N THR A 277 4.66 -20.11 -6.25
CA THR A 277 4.71 -18.92 -7.12
C THR A 277 3.54 -18.98 -8.10
N GLU A 278 2.85 -17.85 -8.25
CA GLU A 278 1.76 -17.70 -9.23
C GLU A 278 2.20 -18.24 -10.59
N GLN A 279 1.36 -19.07 -11.21
CA GLN A 279 1.64 -19.55 -12.55
C GLN A 279 1.43 -18.45 -13.59
N CYS A 280 2.09 -18.59 -14.74
CA CYS A 280 1.91 -17.68 -15.86
C CYS A 280 0.45 -17.73 -16.37
N ASN A 281 -0.20 -16.58 -16.53
CA ASN A 281 -1.56 -16.47 -17.09
C ASN A 281 -1.62 -16.66 -18.62
N SER A 282 -0.55 -17.14 -19.25
CA SER A 282 -0.57 -17.45 -20.68
C SER A 282 -1.08 -18.88 -20.84
N PRO A 283 -2.09 -19.12 -21.69
CA PRO A 283 -2.80 -20.40 -21.74
C PRO A 283 -1.90 -21.60 -22.07
N GLU A 284 -0.77 -21.37 -22.74
CA GLU A 284 0.19 -22.40 -23.15
C GLU A 284 1.43 -22.47 -22.23
N CYS A 285 1.43 -21.78 -21.08
CA CYS A 285 2.60 -21.67 -20.22
C CYS A 285 2.28 -22.07 -18.77
N GLN A 286 2.96 -23.10 -18.27
CA GLN A 286 2.89 -23.53 -16.87
C GLN A 286 4.09 -23.07 -16.03
N LYS A 287 4.92 -22.17 -16.56
CA LYS A 287 6.09 -21.68 -15.83
C LYS A 287 5.64 -20.77 -14.67
N PRO A 288 6.41 -20.74 -13.57
CA PRO A 288 6.25 -19.72 -12.54
C PRO A 288 6.34 -18.31 -13.15
N SER A 289 5.46 -17.42 -12.71
CA SER A 289 5.50 -16.02 -13.10
C SER A 289 6.70 -15.31 -12.46
N SER A 290 7.20 -14.31 -13.17
CA SER A 290 8.35 -13.48 -12.78
C SER A 290 8.07 -11.99 -12.93
N MET A 291 6.95 -11.63 -13.58
CA MET A 291 6.50 -10.27 -13.79
C MET A 291 4.98 -10.21 -13.77
N ARG A 292 4.44 -9.01 -13.54
CA ARG A 292 3.00 -8.73 -13.60
C ARG A 292 2.68 -7.69 -14.67
N CYS A 293 1.44 -7.68 -15.12
CA CYS A 293 0.95 -6.70 -16.07
C CYS A 293 1.17 -5.28 -15.54
N SER A 294 1.91 -4.47 -16.29
CA SER A 294 2.24 -3.09 -15.93
C SER A 294 1.07 -2.10 -16.09
N SER A 295 -0.15 -2.58 -16.34
CA SER A 295 -1.35 -1.75 -16.30
C SER A 295 -2.25 -2.16 -15.13
N CYS A 296 -2.80 -3.38 -15.15
CA CYS A 296 -3.76 -3.83 -14.13
C CYS A 296 -3.14 -4.45 -12.88
N LEU A 297 -1.85 -4.81 -12.92
CA LEU A 297 -1.11 -5.49 -11.84
C LEU A 297 -1.67 -6.85 -11.37
N ALA A 298 -2.69 -7.37 -12.05
CA ALA A 298 -3.39 -8.57 -11.63
C ALA A 298 -2.90 -9.84 -12.35
N ALA A 299 -2.67 -9.76 -13.66
CA ALA A 299 -2.16 -10.90 -14.42
C ALA A 299 -0.65 -11.02 -14.26
N ALA A 300 -0.18 -12.23 -13.96
CA ALA A 300 1.20 -12.60 -13.79
C ALA A 300 1.70 -13.38 -15.02
N TYR A 301 2.92 -13.09 -15.47
CA TYR A 301 3.53 -13.69 -16.64
C TYR A 301 4.97 -14.08 -16.31
N CYS A 302 5.50 -15.11 -16.98
CA CYS A 302 6.92 -15.45 -16.86
C CYS A 302 7.81 -14.63 -17.82
N SER A 303 7.22 -13.93 -18.79
CA SER A 303 7.93 -13.13 -19.80
C SER A 303 6.99 -12.18 -20.55
N GLN A 304 7.57 -11.15 -21.17
CA GLN A 304 6.83 -10.24 -22.08
C GLN A 304 6.17 -11.00 -23.24
N LYS A 305 6.82 -12.06 -23.76
CA LYS A 305 6.26 -12.90 -24.82
C LYS A 305 4.94 -13.55 -24.39
N CYS A 306 4.88 -14.08 -23.17
CA CYS A 306 3.66 -14.67 -22.61
C CYS A 306 2.57 -13.63 -22.38
N GLN A 307 2.93 -12.41 -21.96
CA GLN A 307 1.98 -11.31 -21.84
C GLN A 307 1.36 -10.93 -23.19
N VAL A 308 2.17 -10.83 -24.25
CA VAL A 308 1.67 -10.54 -25.60
C VAL A 308 0.77 -11.66 -26.12
N ALA A 309 1.16 -12.92 -25.89
CA ALA A 309 0.35 -14.08 -26.30
C ALA A 309 -1.02 -14.12 -25.60
N ALA A 310 -1.09 -13.73 -24.32
CA ALA A 310 -2.33 -13.65 -23.55
C ALA A 310 -3.10 -12.33 -23.76
N TRP A 311 -2.58 -11.38 -24.55
CA TRP A 311 -3.12 -10.02 -24.60
C TRP A 311 -4.57 -9.99 -25.07
N ASN A 312 -4.93 -10.79 -26.09
CA ASN A 312 -6.28 -10.79 -26.64
C ASN A 312 -7.34 -11.18 -25.60
N SER A 313 -7.08 -12.16 -24.74
CA SER A 313 -7.99 -12.56 -23.65
C SER A 313 -7.88 -11.68 -22.41
N HIS A 314 -6.70 -11.09 -22.17
CA HIS A 314 -6.47 -10.24 -21.01
C HIS A 314 -6.97 -8.80 -21.18
N ARG A 315 -7.00 -8.27 -22.40
CA ARG A 315 -7.18 -6.83 -22.67
C ARG A 315 -8.40 -6.21 -22.00
N GLU A 316 -9.56 -6.83 -22.10
CA GLU A 316 -10.80 -6.30 -21.52
C GLU A 316 -10.73 -6.23 -19.99
N THR A 317 -10.34 -7.34 -19.35
CA THR A 317 -10.16 -7.39 -17.88
C THR A 317 -9.04 -6.45 -17.42
N CYS A 318 -7.99 -6.27 -18.23
CA CYS A 318 -6.91 -5.33 -17.97
C CYS A 318 -7.42 -3.89 -17.97
N HIS A 319 -8.19 -3.49 -18.98
CA HIS A 319 -8.75 -2.14 -19.06
C HIS A 319 -9.71 -1.86 -17.91
N ALA A 320 -10.63 -2.79 -17.61
CA ALA A 320 -11.58 -2.62 -16.51
C ALA A 320 -10.85 -2.41 -15.17
N ARG A 321 -9.85 -3.26 -14.86
CA ARG A 321 -9.07 -3.13 -13.63
C ARG A 321 -8.17 -1.89 -13.61
N ALA A 322 -7.56 -1.54 -14.74
CA ALA A 322 -6.75 -0.33 -14.83
C ALA A 322 -7.60 0.94 -14.65
N THR A 323 -8.82 0.98 -15.20
CA THR A 323 -9.78 2.07 -15.01
C THR A 323 -10.26 2.15 -13.55
N ALA A 324 -10.53 1.02 -12.90
CA ALA A 324 -10.88 0.99 -11.48
C ALA A 324 -9.75 1.62 -10.64
N LEU A 325 -8.51 1.14 -10.83
CA LEU A 325 -7.33 1.73 -10.19
C LEU A 325 -7.18 3.22 -10.51
N GLN A 326 -7.55 3.64 -11.73
CA GLN A 326 -7.56 5.06 -12.12
C GLN A 326 -8.56 5.92 -11.38
N ASN A 327 -9.70 5.35 -11.05
CA ASN A 327 -10.74 6.02 -10.29
C ASN A 327 -10.48 5.92 -8.77
N GLY A 328 -9.34 5.34 -8.35
CA GLY A 328 -9.04 5.07 -6.95
C GLY A 328 -9.96 4.01 -6.35
N THR A 329 -10.63 3.21 -7.19
CA THR A 329 -11.44 2.07 -6.74
C THR A 329 -10.61 0.80 -6.81
N THR A 330 -10.60 0.05 -5.72
CA THR A 330 -10.04 -1.30 -5.73
C THR A 330 -10.92 -2.18 -6.62
N PRO A 331 -10.34 -2.94 -7.58
CA PRO A 331 -11.11 -3.90 -8.35
C PRO A 331 -11.86 -4.84 -7.41
N GLU A 332 -13.13 -5.10 -7.69
CA GLU A 332 -13.90 -6.05 -6.89
C GLU A 332 -13.16 -7.39 -6.84
N LEU A 333 -13.00 -7.92 -5.63
CA LEU A 333 -12.58 -9.31 -5.47
C LEU A 333 -13.74 -10.18 -5.94
N THR A 334 -13.49 -10.99 -6.97
CA THR A 334 -14.48 -11.98 -7.40
C THR A 334 -14.58 -13.06 -6.33
N THR A 335 -15.79 -13.59 -6.09
CA THR A 335 -16.03 -14.70 -5.16
C THR A 335 -15.15 -15.91 -5.44
N ASP A 336 -14.77 -16.11 -6.71
CA ASP A 336 -13.93 -17.23 -7.14
C ASP A 336 -12.42 -16.98 -6.94
N SER A 337 -12.03 -15.78 -6.49
CA SER A 337 -10.62 -15.46 -6.26
C SER A 337 -10.04 -16.32 -5.14
N GLU A 338 -8.75 -16.69 -5.28
CA GLU A 338 -8.02 -17.41 -4.24
C GLU A 338 -7.98 -16.61 -2.93
N ASP A 339 -7.88 -15.28 -3.03
CA ASP A 339 -7.89 -14.37 -1.89
C ASP A 339 -9.18 -14.48 -1.09
N VAL A 340 -10.35 -14.44 -1.75
CA VAL A 340 -11.64 -14.61 -1.05
C VAL A 340 -11.71 -15.99 -0.42
N ARG A 341 -11.48 -17.07 -1.18
CA ARG A 341 -11.56 -18.45 -0.66
C ARG A 341 -10.66 -18.68 0.55
N PHE A 342 -9.44 -18.14 0.52
CA PHE A 342 -8.52 -18.22 1.64
C PHE A 342 -9.00 -17.38 2.82
N ALA A 343 -9.49 -16.16 2.58
CA ALA A 343 -10.00 -15.30 3.64
C ALA A 343 -11.20 -15.93 4.38
N LEU A 344 -12.13 -16.58 3.66
CA LEU A 344 -13.23 -17.34 4.29
C LEU A 344 -12.70 -18.47 5.20
N ARG A 345 -11.59 -19.13 4.83
CA ARG A 345 -10.92 -20.15 5.66
C ARG A 345 -10.33 -19.55 6.93
N VAL A 346 -9.73 -18.35 6.83
CA VAL A 346 -9.21 -17.62 8.00
C VAL A 346 -10.32 -17.22 8.95
N VAL A 347 -11.43 -16.69 8.42
CA VAL A 347 -12.61 -16.32 9.22
C VAL A 347 -13.18 -17.52 9.97
N ARG A 348 -13.35 -18.66 9.30
CA ARG A 348 -13.76 -19.92 9.92
C ARG A 348 -12.85 -20.31 11.08
N HIS A 349 -11.54 -20.31 10.84
CA HIS A 349 -10.56 -20.63 11.87
C HIS A 349 -10.66 -19.68 13.07
N ASP A 350 -10.79 -18.37 12.82
CA ASP A 350 -10.85 -17.37 13.88
C ASP A 350 -12.13 -17.46 14.72
N LEU A 351 -13.27 -17.78 14.10
CA LEU A 351 -14.51 -18.05 14.81
C LEU A 351 -14.38 -19.25 15.76
N GLU A 352 -13.65 -20.28 15.34
CA GLU A 352 -13.47 -21.51 16.12
C GLU A 352 -12.46 -21.34 17.26
N HIS A 353 -11.42 -20.50 17.10
CA HIS A 353 -10.25 -20.50 17.98
C HIS A 353 -10.03 -19.21 18.80
N ASN A 354 -10.57 -18.04 18.41
CA ASN A 354 -10.24 -16.75 19.07
C ASN A 354 -11.23 -16.31 20.16
N ASN A 355 -11.79 -17.23 20.95
CA ASN A 355 -12.88 -16.99 21.91
C ASN A 355 -14.18 -16.41 21.30
N PHE A 356 -14.20 -16.06 20.02
CA PHE A 356 -15.38 -15.54 19.31
C PHE A 356 -16.58 -16.47 19.44
N LYS A 357 -16.37 -17.79 19.44
CA LYS A 357 -17.44 -18.74 19.70
C LYS A 357 -18.13 -18.52 21.05
N ALA A 358 -17.37 -18.27 22.11
CA ALA A 358 -17.93 -18.00 23.44
C ALA A 358 -18.71 -16.68 23.46
N ASP A 359 -18.16 -15.64 22.84
CA ASP A 359 -18.81 -14.34 22.72
C ASP A 359 -20.12 -14.42 21.91
N ILE A 360 -20.12 -15.19 20.82
CA ILE A 360 -21.32 -15.47 20.02
C ILE A 360 -22.37 -16.19 20.86
N CYS A 361 -21.99 -17.28 21.53
CA CYS A 361 -22.93 -18.02 22.37
C CYS A 361 -23.53 -17.15 23.49
N ALA A 362 -22.70 -16.32 24.14
CA ALA A 362 -23.16 -15.40 25.18
C ALA A 362 -24.18 -14.39 24.62
N LYS A 363 -23.83 -13.67 23.55
CA LYS A 363 -24.72 -12.68 22.92
C LYS A 363 -26.00 -13.28 22.38
N TRP A 364 -25.93 -14.48 21.83
CA TRP A 364 -27.10 -15.17 21.30
C TRP A 364 -28.08 -15.56 22.41
N SER A 365 -27.57 -15.98 23.57
CA SER A 365 -28.42 -16.32 24.71
C SER A 365 -29.14 -15.11 25.32
N GLU A 366 -28.56 -13.91 25.19
CA GLU A 366 -29.14 -12.65 25.68
C GLU A 366 -30.19 -12.06 24.73
N SER A 367 -30.12 -12.37 23.43
CA SER A 367 -30.97 -11.74 22.43
C SER A 367 -32.35 -12.39 22.33
N SER A 368 -33.39 -11.64 22.68
CA SER A 368 -34.78 -12.02 22.46
C SER A 368 -35.24 -11.78 21.01
N THR A 369 -34.47 -11.04 20.21
CA THR A 369 -34.77 -10.71 18.81
C THR A 369 -33.81 -11.42 17.86
N LEU A 370 -34.37 -11.93 16.76
CA LEU A 370 -33.68 -12.66 15.69
C LEU A 370 -34.02 -12.01 14.34
N PRO A 371 -33.12 -12.01 13.35
CA PRO A 371 -31.82 -12.70 13.28
C PRO A 371 -30.59 -11.86 13.71
N LEU A 372 -29.59 -12.50 14.33
CA LEU A 372 -28.28 -11.92 14.63
C LEU A 372 -27.25 -12.29 13.56
N TYR A 373 -26.41 -11.32 13.20
CA TYR A 373 -25.29 -11.48 12.27
C TYR A 373 -23.98 -11.32 13.03
N ALA A 374 -22.96 -12.13 12.71
CA ALA A 374 -21.63 -12.03 13.29
C ALA A 374 -20.61 -11.67 12.21
N GLY A 375 -19.97 -10.51 12.33
CA GLY A 375 -18.91 -10.06 11.43
C GLY A 375 -17.58 -9.97 12.16
N ILE A 376 -16.49 -10.38 11.50
CA ILE A 376 -15.14 -10.10 12.01
C ILE A 376 -14.58 -8.92 11.22
N ASP A 377 -14.29 -7.84 11.93
CA ASP A 377 -13.67 -6.66 11.35
C ASP A 377 -12.14 -6.82 11.35
N TYR A 378 -11.59 -7.13 10.18
CA TYR A 378 -10.13 -7.18 9.94
C TYR A 378 -9.54 -5.82 9.56
N SER A 379 -10.34 -4.73 9.50
CA SER A 379 -9.82 -3.37 9.29
C SER A 379 -9.09 -2.82 10.52
N VAL A 380 -9.30 -3.45 11.67
CA VAL A 380 -8.60 -3.22 12.94
C VAL A 380 -7.71 -4.42 13.29
N PHE A 381 -6.68 -4.16 14.10
CA PHE A 381 -5.82 -5.21 14.60
C PHE A 381 -5.59 -5.02 16.12
N PRO A 382 -5.85 -6.04 16.96
CA PRO A 382 -6.40 -7.36 16.62
C PRO A 382 -7.82 -7.27 16.02
N PRO A 383 -8.28 -8.27 15.24
CA PRO A 383 -9.63 -8.27 14.65
C PRO A 383 -10.70 -8.23 15.73
N THR A 384 -11.80 -7.53 15.48
CA THR A 384 -12.92 -7.41 16.42
C THR A 384 -14.16 -8.14 15.91
N LEU A 385 -14.89 -8.77 16.82
CA LEU A 385 -16.15 -9.45 16.53
C LEU A 385 -17.32 -8.50 16.80
N ASN A 386 -18.18 -8.33 15.79
CA ASN A 386 -19.41 -7.55 15.88
C ASN A 386 -20.61 -8.48 15.76
N ILE A 387 -21.53 -8.44 16.73
CA ILE A 387 -22.77 -9.22 16.73
C ILE A 387 -23.93 -8.25 16.87
N ASP A 388 -24.74 -8.11 15.82
CA ASP A 388 -25.86 -7.17 15.81
C ASP A 388 -26.92 -7.60 14.78
N ALA A 389 -28.02 -6.84 14.70
CA ALA A 389 -29.02 -6.99 13.63
C ALA A 389 -28.38 -6.69 12.25
N PRO A 390 -28.82 -7.34 11.15
CA PRO A 390 -28.20 -7.18 9.84
C PRO A 390 -28.11 -5.73 9.34
N SER A 391 -29.12 -4.90 9.64
CA SER A 391 -29.12 -3.49 9.27
C SER A 391 -28.00 -2.70 9.96
N ILE A 392 -27.80 -2.92 11.26
CA ILE A 392 -26.77 -2.24 12.05
C ILE A 392 -25.37 -2.69 11.65
N VAL A 393 -25.22 -4.00 11.43
CA VAL A 393 -23.97 -4.59 10.91
C VAL A 393 -23.61 -3.98 9.55
N LYS A 394 -24.58 -3.80 8.65
CA LYS A 394 -24.38 -3.16 7.34
C LYS A 394 -23.94 -1.69 7.46
N ASP A 395 -24.56 -0.92 8.34
CA ASP A 395 -24.25 0.51 8.52
C ASP A 395 -22.85 0.76 9.11
N ARG A 396 -22.38 -0.12 10.02
CA ARG A 396 -21.07 0.03 10.67
C ARG A 396 -19.90 -0.24 9.73
N MET A 397 -20.12 -0.86 8.59
CA MET A 397 -19.06 -1.49 7.82
C MET A 397 -18.94 -0.93 6.41
N THR A 398 -18.68 0.38 6.39
CA THR A 398 -18.31 1.12 5.19
C THR A 398 -16.81 0.96 4.82
N SER A 399 -16.07 0.06 5.48
CA SER A 399 -14.60 -0.09 5.32
C SER A 399 -14.20 -1.33 4.49
N TYR A 400 -13.15 -1.18 3.68
CA TYR A 400 -12.71 -2.12 2.64
C TYR A 400 -12.16 -3.48 3.12
N ALA A 401 -12.26 -3.82 4.41
CA ALA A 401 -11.59 -5.00 4.98
C ALA A 401 -12.43 -5.83 5.97
N ALA A 402 -13.76 -5.69 5.98
CA ALA A 402 -14.62 -6.51 6.81
C ALA A 402 -15.11 -7.77 6.05
N ILE A 403 -15.01 -8.96 6.68
CA ILE A 403 -15.55 -10.22 6.16
C ILE A 403 -16.60 -10.77 7.13
N TYR A 404 -17.69 -11.35 6.61
CA TYR A 404 -18.87 -11.69 7.41
C TYR A 404 -19.20 -13.16 7.42
N VAL A 405 -19.78 -13.58 8.53
CA VAL A 405 -20.43 -14.89 8.65
C VAL A 405 -21.87 -14.71 9.11
N VAL A 406 -22.78 -15.10 8.24
CA VAL A 406 -24.21 -15.18 8.55
C VAL A 406 -24.48 -16.53 9.20
N PHE A 407 -25.06 -16.51 10.39
CA PHE A 407 -25.55 -17.71 11.07
C PHE A 407 -27.07 -17.77 10.90
N PRO A 408 -27.62 -18.65 10.03
CA PRO A 408 -29.06 -18.80 9.91
C PRO A 408 -29.66 -19.42 11.18
N GLN A 409 -30.87 -19.00 11.54
CA GLN A 409 -31.63 -19.60 12.63
C GLN A 409 -32.01 -21.06 12.29
N GLY A 410 -31.90 -21.97 13.26
CA GLY A 410 -32.76 -23.17 13.28
C GLY A 410 -32.13 -24.55 13.03
N LYS A 411 -30.81 -24.71 12.97
CA LYS A 411 -30.17 -26.05 12.97
C LYS A 411 -28.95 -26.09 13.88
N GLU A 412 -29.11 -26.60 15.10
CA GLU A 412 -28.06 -27.10 16.02
C GLU A 412 -26.62 -26.51 15.90
N GLY A 413 -26.45 -25.20 15.66
CA GLY A 413 -25.14 -24.54 15.58
C GLY A 413 -24.13 -25.10 14.57
N LYS A 414 -24.54 -25.91 13.57
CA LYS A 414 -23.60 -26.58 12.65
C LYS A 414 -23.48 -25.93 11.27
N GLU A 415 -24.46 -25.13 10.83
CA GLU A 415 -24.44 -24.50 9.51
C GLU A 415 -24.30 -22.97 9.65
N TYR A 416 -23.29 -22.40 9.01
CA TYR A 416 -23.13 -20.95 8.83
C TYR A 416 -22.73 -20.65 7.39
N HIS A 417 -23.16 -19.50 6.89
CA HIS A 417 -22.86 -19.01 5.54
C HIS A 417 -21.86 -17.87 5.65
N VAL A 418 -20.70 -18.02 5.03
CA VAL A 418 -19.71 -16.93 5.00
C VAL A 418 -20.01 -16.05 3.80
N CYS A 419 -20.46 -14.82 4.03
CA CYS A 419 -20.78 -13.85 2.98
C CYS A 419 -19.67 -12.79 2.90
N ASP A 420 -19.17 -12.52 1.70
CA ASP A 420 -18.38 -11.32 1.45
C ASP A 420 -19.34 -10.15 1.22
N LEU A 421 -19.32 -9.17 2.12
CA LEU A 421 -20.12 -7.94 2.01
C LEU A 421 -19.21 -6.70 1.99
N GLY A 422 -17.95 -6.83 1.58
CA GLY A 422 -17.05 -5.69 1.49
C GLY A 422 -17.66 -4.53 0.65
N PRO A 423 -17.20 -3.29 0.84
CA PRO A 423 -17.71 -2.09 0.13
C PRO A 423 -17.39 -2.08 -1.38
N THR A 424 -16.98 -3.22 -1.94
CA THR A 424 -16.90 -3.44 -3.39
C THR A 424 -18.25 -3.21 -4.06
N ARG A 425 -19.37 -3.45 -3.35
CA ARG A 425 -20.71 -3.07 -3.79
C ARG A 425 -21.28 -1.96 -2.91
N GLY A 426 -21.59 -0.81 -3.50
CA GLY A 426 -22.54 0.11 -2.89
C GLY A 426 -23.86 -0.64 -2.64
N PRO A 427 -24.61 -0.32 -1.57
CA PRO A 427 -25.86 -1.00 -1.28
C PRO A 427 -26.83 -0.82 -2.47
N THR A 428 -27.20 -1.93 -3.11
CA THR A 428 -28.32 -1.94 -4.06
C THR A 428 -29.43 -2.79 -3.47
N ASP A 429 -30.68 -2.52 -3.82
CA ASP A 429 -31.85 -3.27 -3.35
C ASP A 429 -31.86 -4.76 -3.80
N SER A 430 -30.80 -5.23 -4.49
CA SER A 430 -30.62 -6.61 -4.97
C SER A 430 -29.82 -7.53 -4.01
N ASP A 431 -29.49 -7.07 -2.80
CA ASP A 431 -28.65 -7.81 -1.84
C ASP A 431 -29.23 -9.17 -1.39
N GLU A 432 -30.56 -9.37 -1.47
CA GLU A 432 -31.17 -10.70 -1.24
C GLU A 432 -30.70 -11.76 -2.26
N GLU A 433 -30.32 -11.36 -3.47
CA GLU A 433 -29.85 -12.28 -4.52
C GLU A 433 -28.36 -12.61 -4.35
N THR A 434 -27.57 -11.68 -3.82
CA THR A 434 -26.15 -11.93 -3.47
C THR A 434 -26.03 -12.92 -2.31
N ILE A 435 -26.95 -12.85 -1.34
CA ILE A 435 -27.07 -13.86 -0.27
C ILE A 435 -27.35 -15.26 -0.88
N LYS A 436 -28.16 -15.37 -1.94
CA LYS A 436 -28.43 -16.65 -2.63
C LYS A 436 -27.20 -17.21 -3.36
N VAL A 437 -26.40 -16.37 -4.02
CA VAL A 437 -25.17 -16.81 -4.75
C VAL A 437 -24.14 -17.42 -3.80
N VAL A 438 -23.96 -16.82 -2.62
CA VAL A 438 -23.06 -17.36 -1.58
C VAL A 438 -23.62 -18.66 -0.96
N THR A 439 -24.93 -18.76 -0.81
CA THR A 439 -25.60 -19.97 -0.30
C THR A 439 -25.31 -21.20 -1.18
N GLN A 440 -25.15 -21.01 -2.49
CA GLN A 440 -24.93 -22.10 -3.44
C GLN A 440 -23.48 -22.63 -3.44
N ILE A 441 -22.48 -21.76 -3.22
CA ILE A 441 -21.06 -22.13 -3.21
C ILE A 441 -20.69 -23.00 -2.01
N ILE A 442 -21.39 -22.86 -0.88
CA ILE A 442 -21.06 -23.59 0.37
C ILE A 442 -21.84 -24.92 0.49
N SER A 443 -22.95 -25.09 -0.25
CA SER A 443 -23.77 -26.31 -0.21
C SER A 443 -23.08 -27.59 -0.74
N THR A 444 -21.87 -27.50 -1.28
CA THR A 444 -21.16 -28.63 -1.91
C THR A 444 -20.01 -29.23 -1.09
N GLN A 445 -19.82 -28.85 0.17
CA GLN A 445 -18.89 -29.54 1.07
C GLN A 445 -19.59 -30.06 2.33
N HIS A 446 -20.25 -31.22 2.19
CA HIS A 446 -20.49 -32.11 3.33
C HIS A 446 -19.14 -32.63 3.82
N PHE A 447 -18.71 -32.20 5.01
CA PHE A 447 -17.63 -32.85 5.76
C PHE A 447 -18.13 -33.27 7.15
N PHE A 448 -17.57 -34.40 7.59
CA PHE A 448 -18.08 -35.37 8.54
C PHE A 448 -18.25 -34.91 10.00
N LEU A 449 -19.13 -35.65 10.68
CA LEU A 449 -19.30 -35.80 12.13
C LEU A 449 -17.98 -35.93 12.91
#